data_AF-A0A956V5I6-F1
#
_entry.id   AF-A0A956V5I6-F1
#
_cell.length_a   1.000
_cell.length_b   1.000
_cell.length_c   1.000
_cell.angle_alpha   90.00
_cell.angle_beta   90.00
_cell.angle_gamma   90.00
#
_symmetry.space_group_name_H-M   'P 1'
#
loop_
_entity.id
_entity.type
_entity.pdbx_description
1 polymer ?
#
loop_
_entity_poly.entity_id
_entity_poly.type
_entity_poly.pdbx_seq_one_letter_code
_entity_poly.pdbx_strand_id
1 'polypeptide(L)'
;MGKKKVWSAEQKLTIVLTALKEQQSIAELSRQHGVAESLIHKWKSQFFEHGKSAFKHGNVKTPDQALAAENEQLKKVLGEKVLEVEILKKL
;
A
#
# COMPACT_ATOMS: atom_id res chain seq x y z
N MET A 1 -20.65 7.42 8.06
CA MET A 1 -19.37 6.85 7.58
C MET A 1 -18.24 7.42 8.44
N GLY A 2 -17.72 6.67 9.41
CA GLY A 2 -16.67 7.16 10.32
C GLY A 2 -15.36 7.44 9.57
N LYS A 3 -14.72 8.58 9.86
CA LYS A 3 -13.41 8.94 9.27
C LYS A 3 -12.39 7.88 9.69
N LYS A 4 -11.83 7.13 8.72
CA LYS A 4 -10.74 6.19 8.99
C LYS A 4 -9.55 6.98 9.52
N LYS A 5 -9.06 6.63 10.71
CA LYS A 5 -7.84 7.20 11.29
C LYS A 5 -6.68 6.83 10.36
N VAL A 6 -5.91 7.83 9.93
CA VAL A 6 -4.73 7.65 9.08
C VAL A 6 -3.50 7.89 9.92
N TRP A 7 -2.56 6.95 9.87
CA TRP A 7 -1.25 7.06 10.54
C TRP A 7 -0.18 7.47 9.54
N SER A 8 0.66 8.43 9.95
CA SER A 8 1.80 8.87 9.13
C SER A 8 2.84 7.75 9.01
N ALA A 9 3.74 7.88 8.03
CA ALA A 9 4.85 6.96 7.84
C ALA A 9 5.74 6.86 9.09
N GLU A 10 6.02 8.00 9.71
CA GLU A 10 6.83 8.11 10.91
C GLU A 10 6.17 7.43 12.12
N GLN A 11 4.86 7.64 12.31
CA GLN A 11 4.11 6.99 13.39
C GLN A 11 4.16 5.47 13.27
N LYS A 12 3.95 4.94 12.06
CA LYS A 12 4.04 3.49 11.80
C LYS A 12 5.43 2.96 12.08
N LEU A 13 6.46 3.68 11.65
CA LEU A 13 7.85 3.31 11.86
C LEU A 13 8.20 3.26 13.35
N THR A 14 7.82 4.27 14.13
CA THR A 14 8.05 4.30 15.57
C THR A 14 7.38 3.12 16.26
N ILE A 15 6.10 2.86 15.97
CA ILE A 15 5.35 1.75 16.57
C ILE A 15 6.02 0.40 16.27
N VAL A 16 6.41 0.16 15.01
CA VAL A 16 7.04 -1.10 14.61
C VAL A 16 8.42 -1.26 15.22
N LEU A 17 9.25 -0.21 15.27
CA LEU A 17 10.57 -0.28 15.89
C LEU A 17 10.46 -0.58 17.40
N THR A 18 9.51 0.03 18.11
CA THR A 18 9.27 -0.29 19.53
C THR A 18 8.80 -1.73 19.71
N ALA A 19 7.92 -2.21 18.82
CA ALA A 19 7.44 -3.60 18.82
C ALA A 19 8.51 -4.65 18.45
N LEU A 20 9.59 -4.24 17.78
CA LEU A 20 10.72 -5.10 17.41
C LEU A 20 11.83 -5.10 18.46
N LYS A 21 11.99 -4.00 19.19
CA LYS A 21 12.90 -3.90 20.34
C LYS A 21 12.39 -4.63 21.58
N GLU A 22 11.22 -5.27 21.50
CA GLU A 22 10.53 -5.95 22.62
C GLU A 22 10.33 -5.06 23.85
N GLN A 23 10.40 -3.74 23.69
CA GLN A 23 10.24 -2.77 24.78
C GLN A 23 8.79 -2.67 25.25
N GLN A 24 7.83 -2.92 24.36
CA GLN A 24 6.41 -2.93 24.65
C GLN A 24 5.75 -4.07 23.86
N SER A 25 4.77 -4.72 24.48
CA SER A 25 3.93 -5.71 23.81
C SER A 25 3.02 -5.04 22.76
N ILE A 26 2.55 -5.82 21.80
CA ILE A 26 1.63 -5.34 20.75
C ILE A 26 0.32 -4.82 21.36
N ALA A 27 -0.14 -5.44 22.46
CA ALA A 27 -1.33 -5.01 23.20
C ALA A 27 -1.15 -3.63 23.86
N GLU A 28 0.03 -3.36 24.44
CA GLU A 28 0.34 -2.04 25.01
C GLU A 28 0.44 -0.97 23.93
N LEU A 29 1.12 -1.26 22.82
CA LEU A 29 1.23 -0.34 21.68
C LEU A 29 -0.13 -0.04 21.04
N SER A 30 -1.00 -1.04 20.97
CA SER A 30 -2.38 -0.91 20.51
C SER A 30 -3.16 0.10 21.36
N ARG A 31 -3.10 -0.04 22.68
CA ARG A 31 -3.77 0.88 23.63
C ARG A 31 -3.15 2.28 23.60
N GLN A 32 -1.83 2.38 23.57
CA GLN A 32 -1.11 3.66 23.62
C GLN A 32 -1.33 4.51 22.36
N HIS A 33 -1.29 3.89 21.18
CA HIS A 33 -1.42 4.62 19.91
C HIS A 33 -2.84 4.60 19.32
N GLY A 34 -3.76 3.87 19.97
CA GLY A 34 -5.13 3.66 19.49
C GLY A 34 -5.14 2.97 18.13
N VAL A 35 -4.33 1.92 17.97
CA VAL A 35 -4.15 1.14 16.74
C VAL A 35 -4.58 -0.28 16.98
N ALA A 36 -5.37 -0.87 16.08
CA ALA A 36 -5.71 -2.28 16.20
C ALA A 36 -4.45 -3.15 16.15
N GLU A 37 -4.35 -4.15 17.03
CA GLU A 37 -3.22 -5.08 17.09
C GLU A 37 -2.94 -5.75 15.73
N SER A 38 -4.01 -6.15 15.02
CA SER A 38 -3.92 -6.71 13.66
C SER A 38 -3.20 -5.81 12.67
N LEU A 39 -3.35 -4.49 12.81
CA LEU A 39 -2.68 -3.51 11.96
C LEU A 39 -1.19 -3.36 12.33
N ILE A 40 -0.86 -3.45 13.62
CA ILE A 40 0.53 -3.47 14.10
C ILE A 40 1.25 -4.72 13.58
N HIS A 41 0.62 -5.90 13.65
CA HIS A 41 1.15 -7.12 13.05
C HIS A 41 1.41 -6.97 11.56
N LYS A 42 0.45 -6.41 10.81
CA LYS A 42 0.61 -6.13 9.38
C LYS A 42 1.80 -5.21 9.10
N TRP A 43 1.97 -4.14 9.88
CA TRP A 43 3.10 -3.23 9.71
C TRP A 43 4.44 -3.89 10.05
N LYS A 44 4.50 -4.79 11.05
CA LYS A 44 5.69 -5.59 11.32
C LYS A 44 6.06 -6.45 10.11
N SER A 45 5.10 -7.18 9.52
CA SER A 45 5.35 -7.99 8.32
C SER A 45 5.84 -7.14 7.14
N GLN A 46 5.17 -6.02 6.86
CA GLN A 46 5.58 -5.11 5.78
C GLN A 46 6.99 -4.53 6.01
N PHE A 47 7.35 -4.25 7.26
CA PHE A 47 8.68 -3.77 7.61
C PHE A 47 9.76 -4.84 7.44
N PHE A 48 9.47 -6.11 7.72
CA PHE A 48 10.43 -7.19 7.45
C PHE A 48 10.66 -7.40 5.95
N GLU A 49 9.63 -7.27 5.13
CA GLU A 49 9.71 -7.47 3.67
C GLU A 49 10.37 -6.28 2.95
N HIS A 50 10.13 -5.05 3.40
CA HIS A 50 10.49 -3.84 2.65
C HIS A 50 11.27 -2.79 3.47
N GLY A 51 11.58 -3.07 4.73
CA GLY A 51 12.27 -2.14 5.64
C GLY A 51 11.51 -0.82 5.80
N LYS A 52 12.25 0.28 5.95
CA LYS A 52 11.68 1.64 6.06
C LYS A 52 10.85 2.07 4.84
N SER A 53 11.07 1.46 3.68
CA SER A 53 10.35 1.80 2.45
C SER A 53 8.87 1.38 2.49
N ALA A 54 8.53 0.42 3.36
CA ALA A 54 7.16 -0.05 3.64
C ALA A 54 6.18 1.06 4.01
N PHE A 55 6.68 2.16 4.60
CA PHE A 55 5.85 3.25 5.12
C PHE A 55 5.91 4.52 4.28
N LYS A 56 6.87 4.65 3.36
CA LYS A 56 7.04 5.86 2.52
C LYS A 56 5.93 6.02 1.49
N HIS A 57 5.37 4.91 1.02
CA HIS A 57 4.27 4.90 0.08
C HIS A 57 3.07 4.28 0.78
N GLY A 58 2.09 5.10 1.17
CA GLY A 58 0.81 4.59 1.66
C GLY A 58 0.21 3.70 0.58
N ASN A 59 0.12 2.39 0.85
CA ASN A 59 0.00 1.34 -0.16
C ASN A 59 1.15 1.38 -1.18
N VAL A 60 2.27 0.74 -0.84
CA VAL A 60 3.12 0.15 -1.88
C VAL A 60 2.19 -0.75 -2.68
N LYS A 61 1.83 -0.33 -3.90
CA LYS A 61 1.24 -1.26 -4.87
C LYS A 61 2.25 -2.38 -4.97
N THR A 62 1.82 -3.61 -4.68
CA THR A 62 2.70 -4.76 -4.94
C THR A 62 3.16 -4.67 -6.41
N PRO A 63 4.32 -5.23 -6.78
CA PRO A 63 4.75 -5.28 -8.17
C PRO A 63 3.61 -5.73 -9.11
N ASP A 64 2.82 -6.71 -8.67
CA ASP A 64 1.62 -7.18 -9.37
C ASP A 64 0.52 -6.12 -9.54
N GLN A 65 0.27 -5.29 -8.53
CA GLN A 65 -0.71 -4.19 -8.62
C GLN A 65 -0.22 -3.04 -9.52
N ALA A 66 1.08 -2.81 -9.56
CA ALA A 66 1.68 -1.85 -10.48
C ALA A 66 1.57 -2.35 -11.92
N LEU A 67 1.94 -3.61 -12.15
CA LEU A 67 1.83 -4.30 -13.44
C LEU A 67 0.37 -4.41 -13.91
N ALA A 68 -0.58 -4.64 -13.01
CA ALA A 68 -2.00 -4.69 -13.35
C ALA A 68 -2.53 -3.31 -13.82
N ALA A 69 -2.14 -2.24 -13.13
CA ALA A 69 -2.52 -0.88 -13.51
C ALA A 69 -1.88 -0.47 -14.86
N GLU A 70 -0.62 -0.83 -15.07
CA GLU A 70 0.07 -0.60 -16.35
C GLU A 70 -0.60 -1.37 -17.49
N ASN A 71 -0.93 -2.65 -17.29
CA ASN A 71 -1.65 -3.46 -18.26
C ASN A 71 -3.02 -2.87 -18.62
N GLU A 72 -3.76 -2.35 -17.65
CA GLU A 72 -5.05 -1.70 -17.88
C GLU A 72 -4.89 -0.45 -18.76
N GLN A 73 -3.89 0.38 -18.46
CA GLN A 73 -3.58 1.57 -19.25
C GLN A 73 -3.17 1.22 -20.69
N LEU A 74 -2.32 0.21 -20.86
CA LEU A 74 -1.88 -0.26 -22.18
C LEU A 74 -3.05 -0.81 -23.00
N LYS A 75 -3.95 -1.59 -22.39
CA LYS A 75 -5.16 -2.11 -23.06
C LYS A 75 -6.07 -0.98 -23.55
N LYS A 76 -6.23 0.08 -22.75
CA LYS A 76 -7.04 1.24 -23.13
C LYS A 76 -6.47 1.94 -24.37
N VAL A 77 -5.19 2.28 -24.33
CA VAL A 77 -4.51 2.95 -25.46
C VAL A 77 -4.54 2.07 -26.70
N LEU A 78 -4.34 0.76 -26.56
CA LEU A 78 -4.44 -0.18 -27.67
C LEU A 78 -5.85 -0.18 -28.27
N GLY A 79 -6.89 -0.23 -27.45
CA GLY A 79 -8.28 -0.19 -27.91
C GLY A 79 -8.60 1.09 -28.69
N GLU A 80 -8.14 2.24 -28.22
CA GLU A 80 -8.27 3.53 -28.91
C GLU A 80 -7.60 3.49 -30.30
N LYS A 81 -6.39 2.92 -30.39
CA LYS A 81 -5.66 2.78 -31.66
C LYS A 81 -6.27 1.75 -32.61
N VAL A 82 -6.81 0.64 -32.09
CA VAL A 82 -7.53 -0.34 -32.92
C VAL A 82 -8.76 0.31 -33.56
N LEU A 83 -9.53 1.07 -32.78
CA LEU A 83 -10.70 1.78 -33.31
C LEU A 83 -10.32 2.81 -34.38
N GLU A 84 -9.25 3.57 -34.16
CA GLU A 84 -8.71 4.52 -35.16
C GLU A 84 -8.35 3.82 -36.47
N VAL A 85 -7.67 2.67 -36.40
CA VAL A 85 -7.32 1.86 -37.58
C VAL A 85 -8.57 1.30 -38.28
N GLU A 86 -9.56 0.83 -37.53
CA GLU A 86 -10.80 0.31 -38.12
C GLU A 86 -11.60 1.39 -38.84
N ILE A 87 -11.64 2.61 -38.30
CA ILE A 87 -12.28 3.76 -38.96
C ILE A 87 -11.53 4.08 -40.26
N LEU A 88 -10.21 4.17 -40.22
CA LEU A 88 -9.39 4.46 -41.40
C LEU A 88 -9.53 3.41 -42.51
N LYS A 89 -9.76 2.13 -42.16
CA LYS A 89 -9.97 1.06 -43.14
C LYS A 89 -11.37 1.07 -43.78
N LYS A 90 -12.34 1.77 -43.17
CA LYS A 90 -13.72 1.87 -43.67
C LYS A 90 -13.96 3.15 -44.48
N LEU A 91 -12.98 4.05 -44.53
CA LEU A 91 -12.90 5.17 -45.46
C LEU A 91 -12.29 4.70 -46.79
#